data_AF-A0A450V455-F1
#
_entry.id   AF-A0A450V455-F1
#
_cell.length_a   1.000
_cell.length_b   1.000
_cell.length_c   1.000
_cell.angle_alpha   90.00
_cell.angle_beta   90.00
_cell.angle_gamma   90.00
#
_symmetry.space_group_name_H-M   'P 1'
#
loop_
_entity.id
_entity.type
_entity.pdbx_description
1 polymer ?
#
loop_
_entity_poly.entity_id
_entity_poly.type
_entity_poly.pdbx_seq_one_letter_code
_entity_poly.pdbx_strand_id
1 'polypeptide(L)'
;MTLRLGSTLRILNASWERGLNENTNGLIRQYFPKQQALNTVTNAQIEHAMDKLNHRPRKTLGFRTPHEFFSKTKTSLTVALRS
;
A
#
# COMPACT_ATOMS: atom_id res chain seq x y z
N MET A 1 -1.02 -25.73 11.25
CA MET A 1 -1.13 -26.90 10.35
C MET A 1 -1.04 -26.37 8.92
N THR A 2 0.16 -26.47 8.34
CA THR A 2 0.51 -25.84 7.05
C THR A 2 0.42 -26.90 5.96
N LEU A 3 -0.41 -26.68 4.94
CA LEU A 3 -0.36 -27.46 3.71
C LEU A 3 0.29 -26.59 2.63
N ARG A 4 1.48 -27.02 2.21
CA ARG A 4 2.18 -26.53 1.02
C ARG A 4 1.57 -27.18 -0.22
N LEU A 5 1.21 -26.37 -1.21
CA LEU A 5 1.14 -26.79 -2.61
C LEU A 5 1.48 -25.59 -3.51
N GLY A 6 2.47 -25.75 -4.39
CA GLY A 6 2.65 -24.95 -5.60
C GLY A 6 3.29 -23.56 -5.47
N SER A 7 4.56 -23.45 -5.88
CA SER A 7 5.25 -22.26 -6.44
C SER A 7 4.90 -20.86 -5.91
N THR A 8 5.83 -20.31 -5.12
CA THR A 8 5.99 -18.90 -4.72
C THR A 8 4.90 -18.30 -3.82
N LEU A 9 4.70 -18.88 -2.65
CA LEU A 9 4.30 -18.10 -1.46
C LEU A 9 5.53 -17.86 -0.58
N ARG A 10 6.40 -16.95 -1.01
CA ARG A 10 7.28 -16.24 -0.06
C ARG A 10 6.44 -15.14 0.57
N ILE A 11 5.58 -15.50 1.53
CA ILE A 11 5.19 -14.53 2.56
C ILE A 11 6.39 -14.46 3.51
N LEU A 12 7.43 -13.75 3.08
CA LEU A 12 8.46 -13.26 3.99
C LEU A 12 7.87 -12.08 4.75
N ASN A 13 6.89 -12.33 5.63
CA ASN A 13 6.53 -11.32 6.64
C ASN A 13 7.63 -11.32 7.70
N ALA A 14 8.79 -10.81 7.31
CA ALA A 14 9.85 -10.56 8.25
C ALA A 14 9.36 -9.54 9.28
N SER A 15 9.70 -9.73 10.56
CA SER A 15 9.15 -8.92 11.66
C SER A 15 9.31 -7.41 11.45
N TRP A 16 10.34 -6.99 10.70
CA TRP A 16 10.62 -5.59 10.38
C TRP A 16 9.70 -4.96 9.32
N GLU A 17 9.07 -5.75 8.44
CA GLU A 17 8.13 -5.23 7.43
C GLU A 17 6.75 -4.91 8.03
N ARG A 18 6.44 -5.52 9.18
CA ARG A 18 5.15 -5.33 9.86
C ARG A 18 4.92 -3.89 10.30
N GLY A 19 5.96 -3.20 10.75
CA GLY A 19 5.83 -1.80 11.19
C GLY A 19 5.35 -0.87 10.07
N LEU A 20 5.80 -1.10 8.83
CA LEU A 20 5.36 -0.32 7.67
C LEU A 20 3.92 -0.66 7.28
N ASN A 21 3.56 -1.95 7.31
CA ASN A 21 2.19 -2.38 7.04
C ASN A 21 1.20 -1.85 8.09
N GLU A 22 1.59 -1.84 9.36
CA GLU A 22 0.78 -1.29 10.45
C GLU A 22 0.60 0.23 10.32
N ASN A 23 1.63 0.96 9.93
CA ASN A 23 1.52 2.39 9.62
C ASN A 23 0.54 2.65 8.48
N THR A 24 0.66 1.90 7.39
CA THR A 24 -0.20 2.04 6.21
C THR A 24 -1.66 1.69 6.52
N ASN A 25 -1.88 0.60 7.27
CA ASN A 25 -3.21 0.22 7.74
C ASN A 25 -3.82 1.28 8.68
N GLY A 26 -3.01 1.91 9.53
CA GLY A 26 -3.46 3.04 10.36
C GLY A 26 -3.96 4.22 9.54
N LEU A 27 -3.28 4.55 8.43
CA LEU A 27 -3.72 5.62 7.52
C LEU A 27 -5.01 5.26 6.78
N ILE A 28 -5.15 4.03 6.29
CA ILE A 28 -6.37 3.56 5.62
C ILE A 28 -7.57 3.62 6.58
N ARG A 29 -7.37 3.30 7.85
CA ARG A 29 -8.42 3.33 8.88
C ARG A 29 -8.95 4.73 9.21
N GLN A 30 -8.26 5.79 8.79
CA GLN A 30 -8.79 7.16 8.89
C GLN A 30 -9.94 7.41 7.90
N TYR A 31 -9.98 6.64 6.80
CA TYR A 31 -11.01 6.74 5.76
C TYR A 31 -12.05 5.63 5.86
N PHE A 32 -11.65 4.44 6.30
CA PHE A 32 -12.52 3.28 6.45
C PHE A 32 -12.46 2.76 7.90
N PRO A 33 -13.36 3.23 8.80
CA PRO A 33 -13.38 2.78 10.18
C PRO A 33 -13.64 1.28 10.27
N LYS A 34 -13.09 0.63 11.30
CA LYS A 34 -13.05 -0.84 11.45
C LYS A 34 -14.42 -1.54 11.37
N GLN A 35 -15.48 -0.85 11.78
CA GLN A 35 -16.86 -1.37 11.79
C GLN A 35 -17.63 -1.06 10.49
N GLN A 36 -17.05 -0.28 9.58
CA GLN A 36 -17.64 -0.09 8.26
C GLN A 36 -17.40 -1.34 7.45
N ALA A 37 -18.50 -1.96 7.02
CA ALA A 37 -18.45 -3.12 6.18
C ALA A 37 -17.84 -2.72 4.82
N LEU A 38 -16.71 -3.32 4.45
CA LEU A 38 -15.97 -2.95 3.24
C LEU A 38 -16.77 -3.26 1.94
N ASN A 39 -17.81 -4.08 2.05
CA ASN A 39 -18.76 -4.36 0.97
C ASN A 39 -19.68 -3.18 0.63
N THR A 40 -19.82 -2.19 1.51
CA THR A 40 -20.60 -0.96 1.23
C THR A 40 -19.74 0.18 0.72
N VAL A 41 -18.41 -0.01 0.70
CA VAL A 41 -17.49 0.99 0.17
C VAL A 41 -17.56 0.97 -1.35
N THR A 42 -17.92 2.11 -1.94
CA THR A 42 -17.96 2.28 -3.39
C THR A 42 -16.56 2.52 -3.95
N ASN A 43 -16.35 2.15 -5.23
CA ASN A 43 -15.08 2.43 -5.92
C ASN A 43 -14.71 3.92 -5.87
N ALA A 44 -15.69 4.82 -5.97
CA ALA A 44 -15.45 6.26 -5.85
C ALA A 44 -14.89 6.68 -4.48
N GLN A 45 -15.35 6.05 -3.40
CA GLN A 45 -14.80 6.29 -2.06
C GLN A 45 -13.37 5.76 -1.93
N ILE A 46 -13.07 4.62 -2.55
CA ILE A 46 -11.72 4.06 -2.60
C ILE A 46 -10.80 5.00 -3.38
N GLU A 47 -11.20 5.43 -4.58
CA GLU A 47 -10.43 6.35 -5.41
C GLU A 47 -10.15 7.66 -4.67
N HIS A 48 -11.16 8.24 -4.01
CA HIS A 48 -10.98 9.45 -3.23
C HIS A 48 -10.05 9.26 -2.02
N ALA A 49 -10.10 8.11 -1.34
CA ALA A 49 -9.16 7.79 -0.27
C ALA A 49 -7.73 7.59 -0.81
N MET A 50 -7.58 6.89 -1.93
CA MET A 50 -6.30 6.70 -2.62
C MET A 50 -5.69 8.03 -3.04
N ASP A 51 -6.48 8.90 -3.66
CA ASP A 51 -6.05 10.21 -4.10
C ASP A 51 -5.54 11.05 -2.92
N LYS A 52 -6.31 11.11 -1.83
CA LYS A 52 -5.88 11.80 -0.61
C LYS A 52 -4.61 11.21 -0.01
N LEU A 53 -4.48 9.89 0.03
CA LEU A 53 -3.28 9.23 0.57
C LEU A 53 -2.03 9.48 -0.29
N ASN A 54 -2.19 9.53 -1.61
CA ASN A 54 -1.12 9.75 -2.57
C ASN A 54 -0.68 11.22 -2.66
N HIS A 55 -1.60 12.15 -2.42
CA HIS A 55 -1.33 13.59 -2.35
C HIS A 55 -1.01 14.10 -0.94
N ARG A 56 -0.98 13.21 0.08
CA ARG A 56 -0.64 13.59 1.45
C ARG A 56 0.87 13.80 1.61
N PRO A 57 1.33 14.99 2.03
CA PRO A 57 2.73 15.24 2.37
C PRO A 57 3.21 14.27 3.46
N ARG A 58 4.36 13.62 3.26
CA ARG A 58 4.96 12.72 4.26
C ARG A 58 6.27 13.27 4.79
N LYS A 59 6.43 13.33 6.11
CA LYS A 59 7.68 13.76 6.77
C LYS A 59 8.87 12.89 6.33
N THR A 60 8.65 11.59 6.14
CA THR A 60 9.68 10.64 5.65
C THR A 60 10.16 10.95 4.23
N LEU A 61 9.37 11.67 3.42
CA LEU A 61 9.72 12.12 2.08
C LEU A 61 10.18 13.59 2.04
N GLY A 62 10.55 14.16 3.19
CA GLY A 62 10.89 15.58 3.29
C GLY A 62 9.69 16.50 3.00
N PHE A 63 8.50 16.12 3.47
CA PHE A 63 7.22 16.80 3.21
C PHE A 63 6.77 16.82 1.74
N ARG A 64 7.37 15.99 0.89
CA ARG A 64 6.85 15.72 -0.45
C ARG A 64 5.70 14.72 -0.40
N THR A 65 4.85 14.76 -1.41
CA THR A 65 3.78 13.78 -1.57
C THR A 65 4.31 12.49 -2.20
N PRO A 66 3.74 11.31 -1.89
CA PRO A 66 4.03 10.08 -2.61
C PRO A 66 3.91 10.25 -4.12
N HIS A 67 2.86 10.94 -4.58
CA HIS A 67 2.65 11.21 -6.01
C HIS A 67 3.85 11.94 -6.65
N GLU A 68 4.35 13.01 -6.04
CA GLU A 68 5.52 13.75 -6.53
C GLU A 68 6.82 12.93 -6.48
N PHE A 69 6.94 12.03 -5.51
CA PHE A 69 8.12 11.19 -5.35
C PHE A 69 8.16 10.09 -6.42
N PHE A 70 7.03 9.41 -6.65
CA PHE A 70 6.93 8.35 -7.64
C PHE A 70 6.87 8.87 -9.08
N SER A 71 6.24 10.02 -9.34
CA SER A 71 6.22 10.62 -10.69
C SER A 71 7.62 10.96 -11.23
N LYS A 72 8.57 11.28 -10.34
CA LYS A 72 10.00 11.48 -10.68
C LYS A 72 10.76 10.17 -10.87
N THR A 73 10.21 9.08 -10.34
CA THR A 73 10.80 7.75 -10.33
C THR A 73 10.17 6.94 -11.46
N LYS A 74 10.41 7.33 -12.73
CA LYS A 74 10.18 6.45 -13.89
C LYS A 74 11.25 5.36 -13.91
N THR A 75 11.33 4.55 -12.86
CA THR A 75 12.22 3.40 -12.85
C THR A 75 11.63 2.39 -13.81
N SER A 76 12.35 2.15 -14.91
CA SER A 76 12.06 1.11 -15.87
C SER A 76 11.83 -0.23 -15.14
N LEU A 77 10.57 -0.64 -14.99
CA LEU A 77 10.18 -1.96 -14.46
C LEU A 77 10.51 -3.10 -15.44
N THR A 78 11.26 -2.82 -16.51
CA THR A 78 11.72 -3.80 -17.51
C THR A 78 12.61 -4.89 -16.92
N VAL A 79 13.15 -4.72 -15.70
CA VAL A 79 14.07 -5.69 -15.11
C VAL A 79 13.39 -6.98 -14.62
N ALA A 80 12.06 -6.99 -14.40
CA ALA A 80 11.36 -8.15 -13.80
C ALA A 80 10.37 -8.89 -14.73
N LEU A 81 10.17 -8.46 -15.97
CA LEU A 81 9.33 -9.17 -16.97
C LEU A 81 10.15 -10.04 -17.94
N ARG A 82 11.43 -10.23 -17.66
CA ARG A 82 12.33 -11.14 -18.41
C ARG A 82 12.82 -12.26 -17.51
N SER A 83 11.96 -13.25 -17.30
CA SER A 83 12.30 -14.59 -16.82
C SER A 83 11.14 -15.53 -17.11
#